data_AF-A0A6P9B015-F1
#
_entry.id   AF-A0A6P9B015-F1
#
_cell.length_a   1.000
_cell.length_b   1.000
_cell.length_c   1.000
_cell.angle_alpha   90.00
_cell.angle_beta   90.00
_cell.angle_gamma   90.00
#
_symmetry.space_group_name_H-M   'P 1'
#
loop_
_entity.id
_entity.type
_entity.pdbx_description
1 polymer ?
#
loop_
_entity_poly.entity_id
_entity_poly.type
_entity_poly.pdbx_seq_one_letter_code
_entity_poly.pdbx_strand_id
1 'polypeptide(L)'
;MMIIPSCLLTSAVEILADIIQNSTLGEAEIERERGVILREMQEVETNLQEVVFDYLHATAYQNTALGRTILGPTENIKSINRSDLVEYITTHYKGPRIVLASAGGRCDAVLLICNISMIYFRFLFPSA
;
A
#
# COMPACT_ATOMS: atom_id res chain seq x y z
N MET A 1 -4.49 5.20 -5.32
CA MET A 1 -4.58 6.33 -6.27
C MET A 1 -5.66 7.28 -5.78
N MET A 2 -5.39 8.58 -5.69
CA MET A 2 -6.37 9.58 -5.23
C MET A 2 -6.62 10.59 -6.36
N ILE A 3 -7.89 10.77 -6.75
CA ILE A 3 -8.30 11.75 -7.76
C ILE A 3 -8.94 12.91 -7.01
N ILE A 4 -8.36 14.11 -7.13
CA ILE A 4 -8.81 15.31 -6.41
C ILE A 4 -8.79 16.56 -7.30
N PRO A 5 -9.60 17.59 -6.97
CA PRO A 5 -9.49 18.91 -7.55
C PRO A 5 -8.13 19.56 -7.26
N SER A 6 -7.59 20.31 -8.22
CA SER A 6 -6.23 20.88 -8.15
C SER A 6 -5.97 21.80 -6.95
N CYS A 7 -6.97 22.48 -6.40
CA CYS A 7 -6.83 23.37 -5.24
C CYS A 7 -6.60 22.62 -3.92
N LEU A 8 -6.87 21.32 -3.85
CA LEU A 8 -6.76 20.51 -2.63
C LEU A 8 -5.48 19.66 -2.58
N LEU A 9 -4.53 19.92 -3.49
CA LEU A 9 -3.32 19.12 -3.61
C LEU A 9 -2.52 19.07 -2.30
N THR A 10 -2.35 20.21 -1.62
CA THR A 10 -1.62 20.27 -0.35
C THR A 10 -2.26 19.38 0.71
N SER A 11 -3.56 19.53 0.93
CA SER A 11 -4.30 18.74 1.92
C SER A 11 -4.33 17.26 1.58
N ALA A 12 -4.41 16.90 0.29
CA ALA A 12 -4.36 15.50 -0.10
C ALA A 12 -2.99 14.86 0.20
N VAL A 13 -1.89 15.56 -0.06
CA VAL A 13 -0.55 15.06 0.27
C VAL A 13 -0.35 14.99 1.79
N GLU A 14 -0.88 15.95 2.54
CA GLU A 14 -0.90 15.92 4.02
C GLU A 14 -1.61 14.68 4.56
N ILE A 15 -2.82 14.39 4.07
CA ILE A 15 -3.60 13.22 4.46
C ILE A 15 -2.86 11.93 4.08
N LEU A 16 -2.28 11.85 2.88
CA LEU A 16 -1.50 10.69 2.47
C LEU A 16 -0.26 10.47 3.35
N ALA A 17 0.43 11.55 3.72
CA ALA A 17 1.57 11.49 4.61
C ALA A 17 1.19 10.98 6.00
N ASP A 18 0.06 11.46 6.53
CA ASP A 18 -0.45 11.06 7.84
C ASP A 18 -0.88 9.58 7.86
N ILE A 19 -1.58 9.12 6.81
CA ILE A 19 -1.99 7.71 6.67
C ILE A 19 -0.78 6.76 6.64
N ILE A 20 0.29 7.16 5.93
CA ILE A 20 1.49 6.31 5.78
C ILE A 20 2.33 6.30 7.06
N GLN A 21 2.42 7.42 7.78
CA GLN A 21 3.33 7.57 8.93
C GLN A 21 2.66 7.30 10.28
N ASN A 22 1.44 7.76 10.48
CA ASN A 22 0.74 7.78 11.77
C ASN A 22 -0.48 6.85 11.78
N SER A 23 -0.38 5.68 11.16
CA SER A 23 -1.47 4.70 11.18
C SER A 23 -1.65 4.11 12.58
N THR A 24 -2.83 4.29 13.17
CA THR A 24 -3.15 3.83 14.53
C THR A 24 -3.08 2.30 14.67
N LEU A 25 -3.45 1.57 13.62
CA LEU A 25 -3.49 0.10 13.56
C LEU A 25 -4.18 -0.52 14.80
N GLY A 26 -5.41 -0.09 15.08
CA GLY A 26 -6.19 -0.63 16.20
C GLY A 26 -6.67 -2.06 15.93
N GLU A 27 -6.75 -2.87 16.99
CA GLU A 27 -7.11 -4.29 16.87
C GLU A 27 -8.53 -4.50 16.33
N ALA A 28 -9.47 -3.63 16.73
CA ALA A 28 -10.86 -3.69 16.25
C ALA A 28 -10.96 -3.40 14.75
N GLU A 29 -10.17 -2.45 14.24
CA GLU A 29 -10.09 -2.10 12.83
C GLU A 29 -9.44 -3.21 12.02
N ILE A 30 -8.35 -3.82 12.54
CA ILE A 30 -7.68 -4.96 11.89
C ILE A 30 -8.66 -6.13 11.74
N GLU A 31 -9.41 -6.47 12.78
CA GLU A 31 -10.35 -7.60 12.70
C GLU A 31 -11.54 -7.30 11.77
N ARG A 32 -12.00 -6.04 11.73
CA ARG A 32 -13.00 -5.60 10.77
C ARG A 32 -12.51 -5.76 9.33
N GLU A 33 -11.28 -5.32 9.06
CA GLU A 33 -10.67 -5.37 7.72
C GLU A 33 -10.38 -6.81 7.29
N ARG A 34 -9.98 -7.68 8.22
CA ARG A 34 -9.81 -9.12 7.97
C ARG A 34 -11.07 -9.74 7.35
N GLY A 35 -12.24 -9.36 7.85
CA GLY A 35 -13.52 -9.80 7.29
C GLY A 35 -13.80 -9.26 5.88
N VAL A 36 -13.30 -8.08 5.53
CA VAL A 36 -13.39 -7.52 4.16
C VAL A 36 -12.51 -8.30 3.21
N ILE A 37 -11.23 -8.52 3.58
CA ILE A 37 -10.26 -9.27 2.78
C ILE A 37 -10.74 -10.69 2.47
N LEU A 38 -11.35 -11.36 3.46
CA LEU A 38 -11.92 -12.71 3.25
C LEU A 38 -13.08 -12.71 2.24
N ARG A 39 -13.85 -11.64 2.14
CA ARG A 39 -14.91 -11.52 1.13
C ARG A 39 -14.33 -11.25 -0.24
N GLU A 40 -13.34 -10.36 -0.34
CA GLU A 40 -12.64 -10.09 -1.61
C GLU A 40 -11.98 -11.35 -2.16
N MET A 41 -11.38 -12.18 -1.29
CA MET A 41 -10.84 -13.49 -1.70
C MET A 41 -11.90 -14.38 -2.35
N GLN A 42 -13.11 -14.45 -1.77
CA GLN A 42 -14.21 -15.23 -2.35
C GLN A 42 -14.65 -14.66 -3.70
N GLU A 43 -14.65 -13.33 -3.86
CA GLU A 43 -14.97 -12.69 -5.14
C GLU A 43 -13.91 -13.00 -6.20
N VAL A 44 -12.63 -12.95 -5.85
CA VAL A 44 -11.52 -13.30 -6.75
C VAL A 44 -11.60 -14.76 -7.21
N GLU A 45 -11.96 -15.70 -6.33
CA GLU A 45 -12.14 -17.11 -6.69
C GLU A 45 -13.25 -17.33 -7.73
N THR A 46 -14.24 -16.44 -7.81
CA THR A 46 -15.27 -16.50 -8.86
C THR A 46 -14.76 -16.01 -10.22
N ASN A 47 -13.68 -15.23 -10.25
CA ASN A 47 -13.05 -14.76 -11.47
C ASN A 47 -12.00 -15.76 -11.98
N LEU A 48 -12.45 -16.70 -12.83
CA LEU A 48 -11.58 -17.75 -13.39
C LEU A 48 -10.33 -17.23 -14.11
N GLN A 49 -10.39 -16.02 -14.68
CA GLN A 49 -9.23 -15.44 -15.36
C GLN A 49 -8.10 -15.15 -14.37
N GLU A 50 -8.42 -14.55 -13.22
CA GLU A 50 -7.43 -14.26 -12.17
C GLU A 50 -6.86 -15.54 -11.58
N VAL A 51 -7.72 -16.52 -11.29
CA VAL A 51 -7.32 -17.84 -10.78
C VAL A 51 -6.31 -18.52 -11.72
N VAL A 52 -6.55 -18.48 -13.05
CA VAL A 52 -5.62 -19.06 -14.02
C VAL A 52 -4.25 -18.36 -13.99
N PHE A 53 -4.21 -17.03 -13.86
CA PHE A 53 -2.95 -16.30 -13.78
C PHE A 53 -2.21 -16.57 -12.47
N ASP A 54 -2.91 -16.74 -11.35
CA ASP A 54 -2.30 -17.12 -10.07
C ASP A 54 -1.66 -18.51 -10.17
N TYR A 55 -2.35 -19.50 -10.72
CA TYR A 55 -1.77 -20.83 -10.94
C TYR A 55 -0.60 -20.80 -11.92
N LEU A 56 -0.68 -19.97 -12.97
CA LEU A 56 0.43 -19.79 -13.91
C LEU A 56 1.68 -19.27 -13.20
N HIS A 57 1.54 -18.23 -12.36
CA HIS A 57 2.67 -17.68 -11.60
C HIS A 57 3.21 -18.69 -10.59
N ALA A 58 2.34 -19.39 -9.85
CA ALA A 58 2.73 -20.41 -8.89
C ALA A 58 3.51 -21.56 -9.56
N THR A 59 3.10 -21.96 -10.76
CA THR A 59 3.73 -23.07 -11.49
C THR A 59 4.99 -22.65 -12.22
N ALA A 60 5.06 -21.42 -12.74
CA ALA A 60 6.24 -20.90 -13.43
C ALA A 60 7.38 -20.53 -12.45
N TYR A 61 7.03 -20.00 -11.27
CA TYR A 61 7.98 -19.46 -10.29
C TYR A 61 8.01 -20.27 -8.99
N GLN A 62 7.96 -21.60 -9.11
CA GLN A 62 7.97 -22.53 -7.98
C GLN A 62 9.13 -22.26 -7.01
N ASN A 63 8.85 -22.35 -5.71
CA ASN A 63 9.81 -22.14 -4.63
C ASN A 63 10.47 -20.75 -4.60
N THR A 64 9.89 -19.75 -5.28
CA THR A 64 10.34 -18.35 -5.22
C THR A 64 9.26 -17.44 -4.65
N ALA A 65 9.64 -16.23 -4.23
CA ALA A 65 8.69 -15.24 -3.75
C ALA A 65 7.69 -14.77 -4.82
N LEU A 66 8.05 -14.87 -6.10
CA LEU A 66 7.19 -14.46 -7.24
C LEU A 66 6.04 -15.42 -7.52
N GLY A 67 6.13 -16.66 -7.04
CA GLY A 67 5.04 -17.64 -7.16
C GLY A 67 3.95 -17.48 -6.11
N ARG A 68 4.08 -16.53 -5.17
CA ARG A 68 3.09 -16.28 -4.13
C ARG A 68 2.01 -15.35 -4.65
N THR A 69 0.75 -15.66 -4.36
CA THR A 69 -0.38 -14.79 -4.67
C THR A 69 -0.37 -13.56 -3.76
N ILE A 70 -1.05 -12.49 -4.19
CA ILE A 70 -1.09 -11.21 -3.46
C ILE A 70 -1.84 -11.37 -2.13
N LEU A 71 -2.97 -12.07 -2.14
CA LEU A 71 -3.78 -12.32 -0.93
C LEU A 71 -3.12 -13.35 0.01
N GLY A 72 -2.35 -14.29 -0.55
CA GLY A 72 -1.80 -15.41 0.19
C GLY A 72 -2.87 -16.40 0.69
N PRO A 73 -2.48 -17.40 1.49
CA PRO A 73 -3.41 -18.40 1.99
C PRO A 73 -4.31 -17.85 3.10
N THR A 74 -5.53 -18.37 3.20
CA THR A 74 -6.53 -17.99 4.22
C THR A 74 -6.01 -18.16 5.65
N GLU A 75 -5.12 -19.13 5.89
CA GLU A 75 -4.48 -19.36 7.19
C GLU A 75 -3.64 -18.15 7.62
N ASN A 76 -2.83 -17.59 6.70
CA ASN A 76 -2.04 -16.40 6.97
C ASN A 76 -2.94 -15.18 7.21
N ILE A 77 -4.01 -15.04 6.42
CA ILE A 77 -4.98 -13.95 6.61
C ILE A 77 -5.63 -14.03 7.99
N LYS A 78 -5.75 -15.21 8.60
CA LYS A 78 -6.29 -15.37 9.96
C LYS A 78 -5.25 -15.17 11.07
N SER A 79 -3.97 -15.43 10.79
CA SER A 79 -2.89 -15.35 11.79
C SER A 79 -2.20 -13.99 11.86
N ILE A 80 -2.36 -13.12 10.86
CA ILE A 80 -1.73 -11.79 10.85
C ILE A 80 -2.15 -10.98 12.08
N ASN A 81 -1.16 -10.48 12.80
CA ASN A 81 -1.31 -9.64 13.98
C ASN A 81 -0.75 -8.23 13.75
N ARG A 82 -1.04 -7.32 14.69
CA ARG A 82 -0.56 -5.93 14.64
C ARG A 82 0.96 -5.83 14.57
N SER A 83 1.69 -6.70 15.28
CA SER A 83 3.15 -6.76 15.27
C SER A 83 3.69 -6.94 13.86
N ASP A 84 3.08 -7.82 13.08
CA ASP A 84 3.52 -8.18 11.74
C ASP A 84 3.32 -7.00 10.77
N LEU A 85 2.21 -6.25 10.94
CA LEU A 85 1.93 -5.04 10.18
C LEU A 85 2.94 -3.93 10.48
N VAL A 86 3.25 -3.73 11.77
CA VAL A 86 4.24 -2.74 12.19
C VAL A 86 5.63 -3.11 11.68
N GLU A 87 6.02 -4.38 11.78
CA GLU A 87 7.28 -4.89 11.23
C GLU A 87 7.35 -4.70 9.70
N TYR A 88 6.26 -4.97 8.99
CA TYR A 88 6.20 -4.77 7.55
C TYR A 88 6.37 -3.30 7.16
N ILE A 89 5.65 -2.39 7.81
CA ILE A 89 5.75 -0.94 7.57
C ILE A 89 7.18 -0.48 7.87
N THR A 90 7.71 -0.81 9.04
CA THR A 90 9.06 -0.39 9.45
C THR A 90 10.16 -0.95 8.56
N THR A 91 9.98 -2.13 7.97
CA THR A 91 10.98 -2.76 7.09
C THR A 91 10.90 -2.25 5.66
N HIS A 92 9.69 -2.13 5.11
CA HIS A 92 9.48 -1.87 3.68
C HIS A 92 9.23 -0.40 3.35
N TYR A 93 8.60 0.37 4.24
CA TYR A 93 8.27 1.79 3.98
C TYR A 93 9.47 2.66 4.32
N LYS A 94 10.45 2.68 3.40
CA LYS A 94 11.67 3.50 3.46
C LYS A 94 11.65 4.49 2.31
N GLY A 95 12.07 5.74 2.53
CA GLY A 95 11.99 6.77 1.48
C GLY A 95 12.73 6.41 0.19
N PRO A 96 13.95 5.81 0.22
CA PRO A 96 14.60 5.35 -1.02
C PRO A 96 13.80 4.33 -1.84
N ARG A 97 12.75 3.72 -1.26
CA ARG A 97 11.87 2.73 -1.90
C ARG A 97 10.48 3.29 -2.22
N ILE A 98 10.21 4.57 -1.94
CA ILE A 98 8.92 5.20 -2.15
C ILE A 98 9.05 6.29 -3.22
N VAL A 99 8.13 6.28 -4.19
CA VAL A 99 8.02 7.30 -5.23
C VAL A 99 6.68 8.00 -5.09
N LEU A 100 6.70 9.32 -4.97
CA LEU A 100 5.50 10.16 -5.04
C LEU A 100 5.33 10.66 -6.48
N ALA A 101 4.21 10.30 -7.10
CA ALA A 101 3.89 10.69 -8.47
C ALA A 101 2.56 11.46 -8.54
N SER A 102 2.50 12.43 -9.45
CA SER A 102 1.29 13.20 -9.74
C SER A 102 1.18 13.50 -11.22
N ALA A 103 -0.04 13.59 -11.74
CA ALA A 103 -0.32 14.07 -13.09
C ALA A 103 -1.45 15.10 -13.03
N GLY A 104 -1.30 16.22 -13.76
CA GLY A 104 -2.29 17.31 -13.73
C GLY A 104 -1.85 18.57 -14.48
N GLY A 105 -2.79 19.51 -14.66
CA GLY A 105 -2.70 20.60 -15.63
C GLY A 105 -2.01 21.91 -15.19
N ARG A 106 -1.27 21.97 -14.07
CA ARG A 106 -0.53 23.19 -13.70
C ARG A 106 0.93 22.87 -13.40
N CYS A 107 1.85 23.56 -14.08
CA CYS A 107 3.32 23.40 -13.91
C CYS A 107 3.78 23.64 -12.47
N ASP A 108 3.05 24.45 -11.71
CA ASP A 108 3.35 24.76 -10.30
C ASP A 108 3.17 23.56 -9.35
N ALA A 109 2.40 22.56 -9.77
CA ALA A 109 2.15 21.35 -8.97
C ALA A 109 3.42 20.55 -8.73
N VAL A 110 4.35 20.54 -9.69
CA VAL A 110 5.63 19.81 -9.55
C VAL A 110 6.50 20.43 -8.47
N LEU A 111 6.60 21.77 -8.44
CA LEU A 111 7.36 22.50 -7.42
C LEU A 111 6.71 22.37 -6.03
N LEU A 112 5.37 22.41 -5.98
CA LEU A 112 4.61 22.23 -4.76
C LEU A 112 4.82 20.83 -4.17
N ILE A 113 4.79 19.79 -4.99
CA ILE A 113 5.01 18.41 -4.55
C ILE A 113 6.44 18.21 -4.05
N CYS A 114 7.43 18.80 -4.71
CA CYS A 114 8.81 18.72 -4.25
C CYS A 114 8.96 19.38 -2.85
N ASN A 115 8.40 20.57 -2.66
CA ASN A 115 8.41 21.26 -1.36
C ASN A 115 7.64 20.47 -0.28
N ILE A 116 6.46 19.95 -0.59
CA ILE A 116 5.63 19.20 0.37
C ILE A 116 6.28 17.84 0.69
N SER A 117 6.90 17.17 -0.27
CA SER A 117 7.67 15.94 -0.02
C SER A 117 8.82 16.19 0.95
N MET A 118 9.50 17.34 0.83
CA MET A 118 10.58 17.73 1.74
C MET A 118 10.11 18.10 3.14
N ILE A 119 8.84 18.50 3.31
CA ILE A 119 8.25 18.84 4.61
C ILE A 119 7.73 17.58 5.31
N TYR A 120 6.89 16.80 4.62
CA TYR A 120 6.16 15.70 5.24
C TYR A 120 6.88 14.35 5.18
N PHE A 121 7.77 14.15 4.21
CA PHE A 121 8.51 12.88 4.04
C PHE A 121 10.00 13.01 4.39
N ARG A 122 10.41 14.09 5.09
CA ARG A 122 11.81 14.33 5.48
C ARG A 122 12.42 13.20 6.31
N PHE A 123 11.59 12.51 7.10
CA PHE A 123 12.02 11.37 7.91
C PHE A 123 12.28 10.09 7.08
N LEU A 124 11.70 10.03 5.88
CA LEU A 124 11.84 8.89 4.97
C LEU A 124 13.07 9.02 4.07
N PHE A 125 13.54 10.24 3.79
CA PHE A 125 14.76 10.52 3.03
C PHE A 125 15.85 11.09 3.97
N PRO A 126 16.57 10.26 4.75
CA PRO A 126 17.76 10.74 5.43
C PRO A 126 18.74 11.22 4.36
N SER A 127 19.19 12.47 4.49
CA SER A 127 20.29 13.03 3.71
C SER A 127 21.47 12.05 3.75
N ALA A 128 21.91 11.64 2.56
CA ALA A 128 23.19 10.96 2.36
C ALA A 128 24.34 11.76 2.96
#